data_AF-A0A1Y3B946-F1
#
_entry.id   AF-A0A1Y3B946-F1
#
_cell.length_a   1.000
_cell.length_b   1.000
_cell.length_c   1.000
_cell.angle_alpha   90.00
_cell.angle_beta   90.00
_cell.angle_gamma   90.00
#
_symmetry.space_group_name_H-M   'P 1'
#
loop_
_entity.id
_entity.type
_entity.pdbx_description
1 polymer ?
#
loop_
_entity_poly.entity_id
_entity_poly.type
_entity_poly.pdbx_seq_one_letter_code
_entity_poly.pdbx_strand_id
1 'polypeptide(L)' 'MTDEHLINHGITHIVNATRTIVDSTYENIGAHFDSVCEFIHKALENEDGIVVVHCISGISRSSTLVIGN' A
#
# COMPACT_ATOMS: atom_id res chain seq x y z
N MET A 1 8.50 -8.13 -5.69
CA MET A 1 7.92 -7.34 -6.79
C MET A 1 9.08 -6.78 -7.58
N THR A 2 9.18 -7.11 -8.88
CA THR A 2 10.23 -6.60 -9.77
C THR A 2 9.69 -5.43 -10.59
N ASP A 3 10.58 -4.60 -11.13
CA ASP A 3 10.20 -3.48 -11.99
C ASP A 3 9.42 -3.91 -13.23
N GLU A 4 9.78 -5.06 -13.81
CA GLU A 4 9.03 -5.66 -14.92
C GLU A 4 7.58 -5.97 -14.54
N HIS A 5 7.36 -6.47 -13.33
CA HIS A 5 6.01 -6.78 -12.85
C HIS A 5 5.17 -5.52 -12.64
N LEU A 6 5.80 -4.43 -12.20
CA LEU A 6 5.16 -3.12 -12.05
C LEU A 6 4.72 -2.56 -13.41
N ILE A 7 5.63 -2.59 -14.39
CA ILE A 7 5.36 -2.10 -15.75
C ILE A 7 4.26 -2.92 -16.43
N ASN A 8 4.34 -4.25 -16.36
CA ASN A 8 3.37 -5.13 -17.02
C ASN A 8 1.94 -5.01 -16.46
N HIS A 9 1.79 -4.55 -15.22
CA HIS A 9 0.48 -4.30 -14.59
C HIS A 9 0.07 -2.82 -14.63
N GLY A 10 0.86 -1.96 -15.28
CA GLY A 10 0.58 -0.52 -15.35
C GLY A 10 0.56 0.16 -13.98
N ILE A 11 1.26 -0.40 -12.98
CA ILE A 11 1.28 0.19 -11.63
C ILE A 11 1.92 1.57 -11.70
N THR A 12 1.17 2.59 -11.30
CA THR A 12 1.63 3.99 -11.28
C THR A 12 2.03 4.46 -9.89
N HIS A 13 1.53 3.80 -8.83
CA HIS A 13 1.75 4.20 -7.45
C HIS A 13 2.01 2.99 -6.54
N ILE A 14 2.90 3.15 -5.56
CA ILE A 14 3.29 2.07 -4.65
C ILE A 14 3.18 2.55 -3.19
N VAL A 15 2.39 1.83 -2.39
CA VAL A 15 2.41 1.94 -0.94
C VAL A 15 3.26 0.80 -0.38
N ASN A 16 4.43 1.13 0.18
CA ASN A 16 5.36 0.16 0.73
C ASN A 16 5.29 0.11 2.26
N ALA A 17 4.59 -0.90 2.79
CA ALA A 17 4.42 -1.12 4.23
C ALA A 17 5.59 -1.86 4.90
N THR A 18 6.71 -2.07 4.21
CA THR A 18 7.86 -2.83 4.75
C THR A 18 8.90 -1.98 5.48
N ARG A 19 9.01 -0.68 5.16
CA ARG A 19 10.08 0.17 5.71
C ARG A 19 9.79 0.74 7.09
N THR A 20 8.52 0.93 7.43
CA THR A 20 8.13 1.71 8.63
C THR A 20 7.19 0.96 9.58
N ILE A 21 6.56 -0.12 9.13
CA ILE A 21 5.52 -0.82 9.89
C ILE A 21 6.01 -2.24 10.21
N VAL A 22 6.17 -2.53 11.50
CA VAL A 22 6.54 -3.86 11.98
C VAL A 22 5.31 -4.77 11.98
N ASP A 23 5.48 -6.02 11.55
CA ASP A 23 4.39 -7.01 11.58
C ASP A 23 4.26 -7.59 12.99
N SER A 24 3.61 -6.83 13.87
CA SER A 24 3.52 -7.13 15.30
C SER A 24 2.21 -6.62 15.87
N THR A 25 1.66 -7.34 16.85
CA THR A 25 0.44 -6.91 17.57
C THR A 25 0.66 -5.65 18.41
N TYR A 26 1.92 -5.25 18.65
CA TYR A 26 2.27 -4.03 19.37
C TYR A 26 2.41 -2.80 18.45
N GLU A 27 2.40 -3.00 17.13
CA GLU A 27 2.51 -1.92 16.16
C GLU A 27 1.19 -1.14 16.05
N ASN A 28 1.26 0.19 16.07
CA ASN A 28 0.08 1.03 15.88
C ASN A 28 -0.14 1.31 14.39
N ILE A 29 -0.50 0.27 13.64
CA ILE A 29 -0.75 0.39 12.20
C ILE A 29 -1.91 1.35 11.87
N GLY A 30 -2.86 1.51 12.80
CA GLY A 30 -4.01 2.40 12.63
C GLY A 30 -3.61 3.88 12.50
N ALA A 31 -2.46 4.29 13.07
CA ALA A 31 -1.94 5.64 12.91
C ALA A 31 -1.58 6.00 11.46
N HIS A 32 -1.53 5.01 10.55
CA HIS A 32 -1.21 5.22 9.15
C HIS A 32 -2.42 5.25 8.22
N PHE A 33 -3.61 4.87 8.70
CA PHE A 33 -4.80 4.73 7.85
C PHE A 33 -5.10 6.03 7.09
N ASP A 34 -5.31 7.15 7.78
CA ASP A 34 -5.63 8.43 7.14
C ASP A 34 -4.62 8.81 6.03
N SER A 35 -3.32 8.69 6.33
CA SER A 35 -2.26 9.04 5.38
C SER A 35 -2.21 8.12 4.15
N VAL A 36 -2.47 6.82 4.35
CA VAL A 36 -2.50 5.84 3.26
C VAL A 36 -3.77 6.00 2.43
N CYS A 37 -4.91 6.26 3.08
CA CYS A 37 -6.18 6.54 2.41
C CYS A 37 -6.08 7.79 1.54
N GLU A 38 -5.53 8.88 2.07
CA GLU A 38 -5.33 10.11 1.32
C GLU A 38 -4.41 9.88 0.11
N PHE A 39 -3.32 9.11 0.27
CA PHE A 39 -2.44 8.77 -0.84
C PHE A 39 -3.15 7.95 -1.93
N ILE A 40 -3.89 6.90 -1.54
CA ILE A 40 -4.63 6.04 -2.46
C ILE A 40 -5.68 6.86 -3.21
N HIS A 41 -6.49 7.65 -2.50
CA HIS A 41 -7.52 8.46 -3.13
C HIS A 41 -6.94 9.46 -4.14
N LYS A 42 -5.88 10.19 -3.78
CA LYS A 42 -5.20 11.12 -4.71
C LYS A 42 -4.60 10.40 -5.92
N ALA A 43 -4.04 9.21 -5.74
CA ALA A 43 -3.51 8.44 -6.86
C ALA A 43 -4.62 8.04 -7.85
N LEU A 44 -5.79 7.67 -7.32
CA LEU A 44 -6.97 7.26 -8.08
C LEU A 44 -7.79 8.41 -8.68
N GLU A 45 -7.49 9.68 -8.34
CA GLU A 45 -8.05 10.84 -9.06
C GLU A 45 -7.55 10.91 -10.51
N ASN A 46 -6.42 10.27 -10.83
CA ASN A 46 -5.93 10.14 -12.20
C ASN A 46 -6.61 8.95 -12.90
N GLU A 47 -7.07 9.13 -14.14
CA GLU A 47 -7.77 8.06 -14.88
C GLU A 47 -6.92 6.78 -15.07
N ASP A 48 -5.59 6.92 -15.20
CA ASP A 48 -4.63 5.79 -15.29
C ASP A 48 -4.01 5.42 -13.93
N GLY A 49 -4.63 5.85 -12.82
CA GLY A 49 -4.17 5.58 -11.47
C GLY A 49 -4.32 4.10 -11.09
N ILE A 50 -3.20 3.39 -10.91
CA ILE A 50 -3.16 2.01 -10.42
C ILE A 50 -2.21 1.95 -9.23
N VAL A 51 -2.76 1.65 -8.06
CA VAL A 51 -2.02 1.58 -6.81
C VAL A 51 -1.78 0.13 -6.43
N VAL A 52 -0.54 -0.20 -6.06
CA VAL A 52 -0.23 -1.46 -5.37
C VAL A 52 0.16 -1.18 -3.92
N VAL A 53 -0.50 -1.88 -3.00
CA VAL A 53 -0.18 -1.86 -1.57
C VAL A 53 0.53 -3.16 -1.24
N HIS A 54 1.80 -3.08 -0.82
CA HIS A 54 2.61 -4.27 -0.58
C HIS A 54 3.27 -4.27 0.80
N CYS A 55 3.44 -5.47 1.36
CA CYS A 55 4.30 -5.72 2.51
C CYS A 55 5.25 -6.89 2.18
N ILE A 56 5.96 -7.44 3.17
CA ILE A 56 6.97 -8.51 2.92
C ILE A 56 6.29 -9.77 2.40
N SER A 57 5.25 -10.23 3.10
CA SER A 57 4.57 -11.50 2.78
C SER A 57 3.25 -11.32 2.03
N GLY A 58 2.73 -10.09 1.92
CA GLY A 58 1.42 -9.82 1.31
C GLY A 58 0.22 -10.35 2.10
N ILE A 59 0.35 -10.58 3.42
CA ILE A 59 -0.67 -11.24 4.25
C ILE A 59 -1.29 -10.28 5.27
N SER A 60 -0.44 -9.64 6.09
CA SER A 60 -0.87 -8.84 7.26
C SER A 60 -0.93 -7.34 6.92
N ARG A 61 0.19 -6.62 7.05
CA ARG A 61 0.25 -5.14 6.91
C ARG A 61 -0.41 -4.57 5.65
N SER A 62 -0.11 -5.12 4.47
CA SER A 62 -0.71 -4.64 3.22
C SER A 62 -2.22 -4.82 3.19
N SER A 63 -2.70 -5.99 3.62
CA SER A 63 -4.13 -6.28 3.68
C SER A 63 -4.83 -5.39 4.71
N THR A 64 -4.23 -5.20 5.89
CA THR A 64 -4.78 -4.32 6.93
C THR A 64 -4.91 -2.87 6.46
N LEU A 65 -3.91 -2.34 5.74
CA LEU A 65 -3.97 -0.98 5.18
C LEU A 65 -5.03 -0.83 4.07
N VAL A 66 -5.31 -1.90 3.33
CA VAL A 66 -6.37 -1.90 2.31
C VAL A 66 -7.75 -2.03 2.95
N ILE A 67 -7.91 -2.87 3.99
CA ILE A 67 -9.19 -3.08 4.69
C ILE A 67 -9.58 -1.86 5.53
N GLY A 68 -8.60 -1.18 6.14
CA GLY A 68 -8.83 0.02 6.93
C GLY A 68 -9.10 1.29 6.12
N ASN A 69 -9.13 1.19 4.79
CA ASN A 69 -9.44 2.29 3.86
C ASN A 69 -10.94 2.56 3.75
#